data_AF-A0A973RML6-F1
#
_entry.id   AF-A0A973RML6-F1
#
_cell.length_a   1.000
_cell.length_b   1.000
_cell.length_c   1.000
_cell.angle_alpha   90.00
_cell.angle_beta   90.00
_cell.angle_gamma   90.00
#
_symmetry.space_group_name_H-M   'P 1'
#
loop_
_entity.id
_entity.type
_entity.pdbx_description
1 polymer ?
#
loop_
_entity_poly.entity_id
_entity_poly.type
_entity_poly.pdbx_seq_one_letter_code
_entity_poly.pdbx_strand_id
1 'polypeptide(L)'
;MSQTQTPTIQLTAHRTGNGQFQNWTAVTDTGACSPPDCAVTVLQGNNATIGVTISDPQGSGQPPITFSNNPVVAPAGPKPEIHDIRGQGTATLSFKDHNWDAGTIKYTLNFNNAPPIDPIIQNDGGGPPTPQVGFLPTTTTAFAVELAIAVLFGAVLALLFRRLSAR
;
A
#
# COMPACT_ATOMS: atom_id res chain seq x y z
N MET A 1 -12.41 -12.03 -17.34
CA MET A 1 -12.74 -11.00 -16.32
C MET A 1 -12.52 -11.66 -14.96
N SER A 2 -11.39 -11.43 -14.32
CA SER A 2 -11.13 -11.98 -12.98
C SER A 2 -11.95 -11.16 -11.99
N GLN A 3 -12.83 -11.80 -11.21
CA GLN A 3 -13.54 -11.10 -10.16
C GLN A 3 -12.50 -10.66 -9.12
N THR A 4 -12.45 -9.36 -8.82
CA THR A 4 -11.61 -8.84 -7.75
C THR A 4 -12.17 -9.37 -6.44
N GLN A 5 -11.52 -10.38 -5.86
CA GLN A 5 -11.88 -10.91 -4.56
C GLN A 5 -11.57 -9.85 -3.51
N THR A 6 -12.57 -9.44 -2.72
CA THR A 6 -12.39 -8.54 -1.59
C THR A 6 -11.77 -9.33 -0.44
N PRO A 7 -10.52 -9.07 -0.02
CA PRO A 7 -9.94 -9.70 1.15
C PRO A 7 -10.78 -9.39 2.39
N THR A 8 -11.06 -10.42 3.20
CA THR A 8 -11.87 -10.27 4.43
C THR A 8 -11.18 -10.91 5.64
N ILE A 9 -11.31 -10.24 6.79
CA ILE A 9 -10.85 -10.71 8.09
C ILE A 9 -12.05 -10.74 9.03
N GLN A 10 -12.37 -11.91 9.57
CA GLN A 10 -13.39 -12.04 10.62
C GLN A 10 -12.69 -12.26 11.95
N LEU A 11 -12.79 -11.29 12.84
CA LEU A 11 -12.25 -11.35 14.20
C LEU A 11 -13.33 -11.85 15.15
N THR A 12 -12.99 -12.81 16.01
CA THR A 12 -13.84 -13.23 17.12
C THR A 12 -13.11 -12.94 18.43
N ALA A 13 -13.72 -12.10 19.26
CA ALA A 13 -13.26 -11.81 20.60
C ALA A 13 -13.70 -12.92 21.56
N HIS A 14 -12.77 -13.38 22.38
CA HIS A 14 -13.07 -14.25 23.51
C HIS A 14 -12.91 -13.48 24.80
N ARG A 15 -13.82 -13.73 25.74
CA ARG A 15 -13.86 -13.13 27.06
C ARG A 15 -13.73 -14.21 28.13
N THR A 16 -13.14 -13.85 29.25
CA THR A 16 -13.16 -14.64 30.47
C THR A 16 -14.57 -14.69 31.06
N GLY A 17 -14.82 -15.61 32.00
CA GLY A 17 -16.13 -15.74 32.66
C GLY A 17 -16.61 -14.51 33.44
N ASN A 18 -15.72 -13.55 33.73
CA ASN A 18 -16.05 -12.25 34.33
C ASN A 18 -16.21 -11.11 33.29
N GLY A 19 -16.26 -11.42 31.99
CA GLY A 19 -16.54 -10.47 30.91
C GLY A 19 -15.33 -9.69 30.40
N GLN A 20 -14.13 -9.91 30.95
CA GLN A 20 -12.91 -9.23 30.47
C GLN A 20 -12.44 -9.84 29.15
N PHE A 21 -11.86 -9.02 28.28
CA PHE A 21 -11.22 -9.50 27.06
C PHE A 21 -10.09 -10.49 27.41
N GLN A 22 -10.04 -11.61 26.69
CA GLN A 22 -9.02 -12.64 26.86
C GLN A 22 -8.09 -12.71 25.65
N ASN A 23 -8.63 -13.00 24.46
CA ASN A 23 -7.84 -13.12 23.24
C ASN A 23 -8.70 -12.91 21.98
N TRP A 24 -8.00 -12.85 20.85
CA TRP A 24 -8.59 -12.84 19.52
C TRP A 24 -8.36 -14.19 18.82
N THR A 25 -9.37 -14.61 18.07
CA THR A 25 -9.21 -15.58 16.97
C THR A 25 -9.64 -14.91 15.68
N ALA A 26 -9.08 -15.31 14.55
CA ALA A 26 -9.49 -14.75 13.28
C ALA A 26 -9.64 -15.82 12.19
N VAL A 27 -10.46 -15.49 11.20
CA VAL A 27 -10.59 -16.25 9.95
C VAL A 27 -10.33 -15.27 8.82
N THR A 28 -9.40 -15.65 7.94
CA THR A 28 -9.08 -14.95 6.70
C THR A 28 -9.57 -15.77 5.52
N ASP A 29 -9.41 -15.23 4.32
CA ASP A 29 -9.54 -15.92 3.04
C ASP A 29 -8.63 -17.16 2.93
N THR A 30 -7.51 -17.20 3.64
CA THR A 30 -6.59 -18.35 3.65
C THR A 30 -6.86 -19.38 4.75
N GLY A 31 -7.74 -19.06 5.70
CA GLY A 31 -8.13 -19.95 6.80
C GLY A 31 -8.07 -19.30 8.18
N ALA A 32 -8.26 -20.13 9.21
CA ALA A 32 -8.21 -19.71 10.60
C ALA A 32 -6.77 -19.41 11.05
N CYS A 33 -6.61 -18.36 11.85
CA CYS A 33 -5.33 -17.91 12.40
C CYS A 33 -5.54 -17.24 13.77
N SER A 34 -4.43 -17.01 14.49
CA SER A 34 -4.44 -16.27 15.76
C SER A 34 -3.62 -15.00 15.61
N PRO A 35 -4.20 -13.80 15.83
CA PRO A 35 -3.43 -12.56 15.82
C PRO A 35 -2.29 -12.59 16.84
N PRO A 36 -1.10 -12.05 16.52
CA PRO A 36 -0.80 -11.21 15.34
C PRO A 36 -0.42 -11.97 14.07
N ASP A 37 -0.30 -13.29 14.09
CA ASP A 37 0.24 -14.08 12.97
C ASP A 37 -0.74 -14.24 11.79
N CYS A 38 -1.86 -13.52 11.82
CA CYS A 38 -2.83 -13.50 10.74
C CYS A 38 -2.33 -12.67 9.57
N ALA A 39 -2.20 -13.33 8.41
CA ALA A 39 -1.84 -12.68 7.16
C ALA A 39 -3.02 -12.69 6.18
N VAL A 40 -3.22 -11.58 5.46
CA VAL A 40 -4.16 -11.50 4.33
C VAL A 40 -3.40 -11.08 3.08
N THR A 41 -3.66 -11.76 1.97
CA THR A 41 -3.08 -11.39 0.69
C THR A 41 -4.03 -10.47 -0.05
N VAL A 42 -3.54 -9.28 -0.36
CA VAL A 42 -4.23 -8.28 -1.16
C VAL A 42 -3.68 -8.38 -2.57
N LEU A 43 -4.54 -8.81 -3.50
CA LEU A 43 -4.22 -8.85 -4.91
C LEU A 43 -4.54 -7.49 -5.56
N GLN A 44 -3.66 -7.01 -6.44
CA GLN A 44 -3.77 -5.73 -7.14
C GLN A 44 -3.69 -4.52 -6.18
N GLY A 45 -2.56 -4.40 -5.49
CA GLY A 45 -2.23 -3.46 -4.40
C GLY A 45 -2.67 -1.99 -4.42
N ASN A 46 -3.31 -1.50 -5.48
CA ASN A 46 -3.61 -0.09 -5.70
C ASN A 46 -5.10 0.28 -5.51
N ASN A 47 -6.01 -0.67 -5.28
CA ASN A 47 -7.43 -0.32 -5.04
C ASN A 47 -8.22 -1.41 -4.31
N ALA A 48 -7.53 -2.34 -3.65
CA ALA A 48 -8.21 -3.42 -2.98
C ALA A 48 -8.90 -2.90 -1.73
N THR A 49 -10.19 -3.23 -1.60
CA THR A 49 -10.93 -2.98 -0.37
C THR A 49 -10.72 -4.16 0.56
N ILE A 50 -10.29 -3.88 1.79
CA ILE A 50 -10.14 -4.86 2.86
C ILE A 50 -11.33 -4.69 3.79
N GLY A 51 -12.05 -5.78 4.05
CA GLY A 51 -13.14 -5.82 5.01
C GLY A 51 -12.72 -6.49 6.30
N VAL A 52 -13.04 -5.90 7.45
CA VAL A 52 -12.82 -6.51 8.77
C VAL A 52 -14.13 -6.50 9.55
N THR A 53 -14.51 -7.64 10.14
CA THR A 53 -15.69 -7.73 11.00
C THR A 53 -15.31 -8.27 12.37
N ILE A 54 -16.04 -7.84 13.39
CA ILE A 54 -15.87 -8.28 14.79
C ILE A 54 -17.11 -9.07 15.20
N SER A 55 -16.88 -10.23 15.81
CA SER A 55 -17.88 -11.02 16.53
C SER A 55 -17.49 -11.09 18.01
N ASP A 56 -18.43 -10.80 18.90
CA ASP A 56 -18.25 -10.86 20.35
C ASP A 56 -19.39 -11.67 20.97
N PRO A 57 -19.39 -13.00 20.80
CA PRO A 57 -20.50 -13.87 21.21
C PRO A 57 -20.69 -13.91 22.73
N GLN A 58 -19.65 -13.59 23.50
CA GLN A 58 -19.65 -13.57 24.96
C GLN A 58 -19.89 -12.15 25.52
N GLY A 59 -20.13 -11.16 24.66
CA GLY A 59 -20.25 -9.75 25.04
C GLY A 59 -21.58 -9.32 25.64
N SER A 60 -22.55 -10.24 25.82
CA SER A 60 -23.85 -9.88 26.40
C SER A 60 -23.68 -9.29 27.80
N GLY A 61 -24.20 -8.07 27.99
CA GLY A 61 -24.06 -7.32 29.25
C GLY A 61 -22.69 -6.66 29.47
N GLN A 62 -21.78 -6.71 28.48
CA GLN A 62 -20.48 -6.03 28.51
C GLN A 62 -20.46 -4.84 27.54
N PRO A 63 -19.54 -3.86 27.75
CA PRO A 63 -19.27 -2.85 26.73
C PRO A 63 -18.88 -3.52 25.41
N PRO A 64 -19.48 -3.13 24.27
CA PRO A 64 -19.20 -3.76 22.99
C PRO A 64 -17.77 -3.48 22.56
N ILE A 65 -17.16 -4.47 21.91
CA ILE A 65 -15.87 -4.28 21.22
C ILE A 65 -16.17 -3.75 19.83
N THR A 66 -15.66 -2.55 19.56
CA THR A 66 -15.83 -1.86 18.27
C THR A 66 -14.50 -1.30 17.80
N PHE A 67 -14.40 -0.94 16.53
CA PHE A 67 -13.25 -0.22 16.02
C PHE A 67 -13.14 1.16 16.67
N SER A 68 -11.92 1.58 17.00
CA SER A 68 -11.68 2.91 17.58
C SER A 68 -11.91 4.04 16.56
N ASN A 69 -11.81 5.29 17.00
CA ASN A 69 -11.90 6.47 16.11
C ASN A 69 -10.73 6.55 15.10
N ASN A 70 -9.59 5.92 15.42
CA ASN A 70 -8.45 5.78 14.52
C ASN A 70 -8.14 4.28 14.32
N PRO A 71 -8.99 3.57 13.57
CA PRO A 71 -9.06 2.12 13.63
C PRO A 71 -7.91 1.40 12.93
N VAL A 72 -7.18 2.08 12.05
CA VAL A 72 -6.03 1.51 11.34
C VAL A 72 -4.86 2.48 11.45
N VAL A 73 -3.71 1.99 11.88
CA VAL A 73 -2.45 2.74 11.90
C VAL A 73 -1.44 1.98 11.07
N ALA A 74 -0.79 2.68 10.15
CA ALA A 74 0.25 2.10 9.33
C ALA A 74 1.66 2.43 9.90
N PRO A 75 2.67 1.60 9.60
CA PRO A 75 4.02 1.84 10.08
C PRO A 75 4.63 3.07 9.39
N ALA A 76 5.49 3.81 10.11
CA ALA A 76 6.22 4.92 9.53
C ALA A 76 7.24 4.40 8.51
N GLY A 77 7.05 4.70 7.23
CA GLY A 77 7.89 4.24 6.13
C GLY A 77 7.38 4.77 4.79
N PRO A 78 8.06 4.47 3.67
CA PRO A 78 7.60 4.91 2.35
C PRO A 78 6.28 4.18 2.01
N LYS A 79 5.18 4.87 2.34
CA LYS A 79 3.84 4.79 1.72
C LYS A 79 2.99 3.52 1.88
N PRO A 80 2.73 3.02 3.10
CA PRO A 80 1.41 2.46 3.32
C PRO A 80 0.38 3.60 3.21
N GLU A 81 -0.32 3.68 2.08
CA GLU A 81 -1.40 4.64 1.86
C GLU A 81 -2.74 3.93 2.10
N ILE A 82 -3.32 4.14 3.28
CA ILE A 82 -4.68 3.67 3.57
C ILE A 82 -5.66 4.81 3.34
N HIS A 83 -6.71 4.54 2.58
CA HIS A 83 -7.78 5.49 2.31
C HIS A 83 -9.16 4.87 2.52
N ASP A 84 -10.20 5.69 2.40
CA ASP A 84 -11.60 5.27 2.45
C ASP A 84 -11.97 4.45 3.69
N ILE A 85 -11.39 4.79 4.85
CA ILE A 85 -11.69 4.13 6.12
C ILE A 85 -13.14 4.42 6.52
N ARG A 86 -13.96 3.38 6.63
CA ARG A 86 -15.38 3.44 7.02
C ARG A 86 -15.66 2.44 8.13
N GLY A 87 -16.52 2.82 9.08
CA GLY A 87 -16.92 1.93 10.18
C GLY A 87 -16.19 2.16 11.50
N GLN A 88 -15.65 3.37 11.70
CA GLN A 88 -15.17 3.81 13.00
C GLN A 88 -16.31 3.71 14.03
N GLY A 89 -16.03 3.16 15.21
CA GLY A 89 -17.02 2.98 16.27
C GLY A 89 -18.02 1.84 16.06
N THR A 90 -17.91 1.06 14.99
CA THR A 90 -18.80 -0.08 14.70
C THR A 90 -18.06 -1.42 14.82
N ALA A 91 -18.78 -2.53 14.62
CA ALA A 91 -18.20 -3.87 14.54
C ALA A 91 -17.70 -4.25 13.12
N THR A 92 -17.86 -3.35 12.14
CA THR A 92 -17.51 -3.61 10.75
C THR A 92 -16.68 -2.47 10.21
N LEU A 93 -15.48 -2.77 9.72
CA LEU A 93 -14.55 -1.82 9.14
C LEU A 93 -14.32 -2.16 7.69
N SER A 94 -14.24 -1.15 6.84
CA SER A 94 -13.61 -1.29 5.53
C SER A 94 -12.61 -0.18 5.31
N PHE A 95 -11.53 -0.49 4.61
CA PHE A 95 -10.53 0.47 4.19
C PHE A 95 -9.90 0.00 2.89
N LYS A 96 -9.27 0.92 2.18
CA LYS A 96 -8.53 0.59 0.96
C LYS A 96 -7.05 0.67 1.20
N ASP A 97 -6.34 -0.33 0.68
CA ASP A 97 -4.90 -0.25 0.50
C ASP A 97 -4.61 0.34 -0.90
N HIS A 98 -3.81 1.40 -0.92
CA HIS A 98 -3.35 2.11 -2.11
C HIS A 98 -1.83 1.95 -2.32
N ASN A 99 -1.21 0.99 -1.64
CA ASN A 99 0.22 0.75 -1.76
C ASN A 99 0.61 0.14 -3.13
N TRP A 100 1.41 0.87 -3.90
CA TRP A 100 1.82 0.46 -5.24
C TRP A 100 2.90 -0.62 -5.26
N ASP A 101 3.74 -0.66 -4.23
CA ASP A 101 4.89 -1.54 -4.16
C ASP A 101 4.51 -2.90 -3.56
N ALA A 102 4.95 -3.99 -4.16
CA ALA A 102 4.80 -5.31 -3.58
C ALA A 102 5.57 -5.41 -2.26
N GLY A 103 4.95 -5.96 -1.22
CA GLY A 103 5.58 -6.04 0.08
C GLY A 103 4.67 -6.50 1.20
N THR A 104 5.28 -6.79 2.34
CA THR A 104 4.55 -7.06 3.58
C THR A 104 4.43 -5.79 4.39
N ILE A 105 3.21 -5.38 4.69
CA ILE A 105 2.90 -4.25 5.56
C ILE A 105 2.24 -4.77 6.83
N LYS A 106 2.74 -4.32 7.98
CA LYS A 106 2.16 -4.61 9.29
C LYS A 106 1.31 -3.42 9.73
N TYR A 107 0.00 -3.53 9.58
CA TYR A 107 -0.92 -2.51 10.08
C TYR A 107 -1.32 -2.84 11.50
N THR A 108 -1.62 -1.83 12.29
CA THR A 108 -2.23 -1.98 13.62
C THR A 108 -3.71 -1.66 13.54
N LEU A 109 -4.56 -2.59 13.98
CA LEU A 109 -5.99 -2.37 14.17
C LEU A 109 -6.28 -2.01 15.62
N ASN A 110 -6.93 -0.87 15.83
CA ASN A 110 -7.25 -0.34 17.15
C ASN A 110 -8.74 -0.50 17.47
N PHE A 111 -9.03 -0.92 18.70
CA PHE A 111 -10.40 -1.18 19.17
C PHE A 111 -10.72 -0.38 20.43
N ASN A 112 -12.02 -0.19 20.66
CA ASN A 112 -12.56 0.15 21.96
C ASN A 112 -12.77 -1.14 22.75
N ASN A 113 -12.39 -1.15 24.03
CA ASN A 113 -12.62 -2.27 24.96
C ASN A 113 -11.90 -3.60 24.60
N ALA A 114 -10.88 -3.56 23.74
CA ALA A 114 -9.99 -4.68 23.47
C ALA A 114 -8.57 -4.17 23.10
N PRO A 115 -7.51 -4.97 23.32
CA PRO A 115 -6.17 -4.66 22.88
C PRO A 115 -6.07 -4.58 21.34
N PRO A 116 -5.16 -3.73 20.82
CA PRO A 116 -4.91 -3.66 19.39
C PRO A 116 -4.31 -4.97 18.87
N ILE A 117 -4.46 -5.21 17.57
CA ILE A 117 -3.83 -6.34 16.86
C ILE A 117 -3.03 -5.83 15.69
N ASP A 118 -1.96 -6.54 15.34
CA ASP A 118 -1.12 -6.18 14.19
C ASP A 118 -1.30 -7.21 13.06
N PRO A 119 -2.38 -7.18 12.25
CA PRO A 119 -2.50 -8.07 11.11
C PRO A 119 -1.40 -7.78 10.09
N ILE A 120 -0.92 -8.85 9.48
CA ILE A 120 0.01 -8.80 8.38
C ILE A 120 -0.80 -8.69 7.09
N ILE A 121 -0.60 -7.63 6.32
CA ILE A 121 -1.19 -7.50 4.99
C ILE A 121 -0.06 -7.68 3.99
N GLN A 122 -0.17 -8.73 3.17
CA GLN A 122 0.73 -9.00 2.06
C GLN A 122 0.13 -8.39 0.81
N ASN A 123 0.74 -7.33 0.30
CA ASN A 123 0.35 -6.68 -0.94
C ASN A 123 1.22 -7.25 -2.07
N ASP A 124 0.60 -7.78 -3.13
CA ASP A 124 1.29 -8.34 -4.29
C ASP A 124 1.80 -7.28 -5.30
N GLY A 125 1.54 -6.01 -5.01
CA GLY A 125 1.80 -4.85 -5.87
C GLY A 125 0.63 -4.56 -6.81
N GLY A 126 0.44 -3.29 -7.15
CA GLY A 126 -0.64 -2.88 -8.05
C GLY A 126 -0.40 -1.58 -8.81
N GLY A 127 0.75 -0.95 -8.58
CA GLY A 127 1.17 0.18 -9.40
C GLY A 127 1.41 -0.25 -10.85
N PRO A 128 1.44 0.70 -11.81
CA PRO A 128 2.09 0.41 -13.08
C PRO A 128 3.49 -0.17 -12.77
N PRO A 129 4.00 -1.13 -13.55
CA PRO A 129 5.36 -1.63 -13.35
C PRO A 129 6.23 -0.40 -13.23
N THR A 130 6.83 -0.19 -12.06
CA THR A 130 7.79 0.89 -11.89
C THR A 130 8.78 0.65 -13.01
N PRO A 131 8.92 1.57 -13.99
CA PRO A 131 10.02 1.43 -14.91
C PRO A 131 11.22 1.31 -13.99
N GLN A 132 11.92 0.17 -14.05
CA GLN A 132 13.19 0.04 -13.38
C GLN A 132 13.87 1.36 -13.64
N VAL A 133 14.24 2.07 -12.57
CA VAL A 133 15.19 3.15 -12.67
C VAL A 133 16.54 2.47 -12.98
N GLY A 134 16.61 1.82 -14.15
CA GLY A 134 17.78 1.87 -14.97
C GLY A 134 18.02 3.35 -15.09
N PHE A 135 19.05 3.77 -14.35
CA PHE A 135 19.90 4.91 -14.64
C PHE A 135 19.39 5.66 -15.85
N LEU A 136 18.94 6.91 -15.61
CA LEU A 136 18.91 7.99 -16.59
C LEU A 136 19.63 7.55 -17.86
N PRO A 137 18.96 7.26 -18.99
CA PRO A 137 19.70 7.20 -20.24
C PRO A 137 20.40 8.55 -20.28
N THR A 138 21.73 8.53 -20.20
CA THR A 138 22.57 9.71 -20.37
C THR A 138 22.41 10.13 -21.83
N THR A 139 21.27 10.74 -22.15
CA THR A 139 20.99 11.45 -23.40
C THR A 139 21.68 12.80 -23.41
N THR A 140 22.63 13.03 -22.50
CA THR A 140 23.66 14.06 -22.65
C THR A 140 24.51 13.84 -23.91
N THR A 141 24.48 12.66 -24.55
CA THR A 141 25.18 12.43 -25.82
C THR A 141 24.38 12.82 -27.05
N ALA A 142 23.05 12.77 -27.05
CA ALA A 142 22.25 13.13 -28.24
C ALA A 142 22.28 14.65 -28.49
N PHE A 143 22.07 15.46 -27.44
CA PHE A 143 22.17 16.92 -27.57
C PHE A 143 23.61 17.43 -27.72
N ALA A 144 24.61 16.72 -27.17
CA ALA A 144 26.02 17.11 -27.35
C ALA A 144 26.55 16.82 -28.76
N VAL A 145 26.11 15.73 -29.39
CA VAL A 145 26.50 15.41 -30.77
C VAL A 145 25.85 16.37 -31.76
N GLU A 146 24.57 16.72 -31.58
CA GLU A 146 23.89 17.69 -32.46
C GLU A 146 24.48 19.10 -32.33
N LEU A 147 24.83 19.55 -31.13
CA LEU A 147 25.50 20.84 -30.94
C LEU A 147 26.93 20.84 -31.53
N ALA A 148 27.68 19.74 -31.40
CA ALA A 148 29.01 19.62 -31.97
C ALA A 148 29.00 19.62 -33.52
N ILE A 149 28.03 18.96 -34.14
CA ILE A 149 27.85 18.98 -35.60
C ILE A 149 27.49 20.39 -36.07
N ALA A 150 26.59 21.10 -35.39
CA ALA A 150 26.20 22.45 -35.76
C ALA A 150 27.39 23.46 -35.68
N VAL A 151 28.23 23.35 -34.65
CA VAL A 151 29.43 24.20 -34.51
C VAL A 151 30.48 23.89 -35.58
N LEU A 152 30.68 22.61 -35.92
CA LEU A 152 31.62 22.22 -36.99
C LEU A 152 31.16 22.70 -38.37
N PHE A 153 29.88 22.56 -38.71
CA PHE A 153 29.33 23.08 -39.97
C PHE A 153 29.43 24.60 -40.04
N GLY A 154 29.12 25.32 -38.95
CA GLY A 154 29.27 26.78 -38.88
C GLY A 154 30.72 27.24 -39.10
N ALA A 155 31.69 26.59 -38.46
CA ALA A 155 33.10 26.93 -38.60
C ALA A 155 33.64 26.66 -40.01
N VAL A 156 33.24 25.55 -40.64
CA VAL A 156 33.64 25.21 -42.02
C VAL A 156 33.04 26.20 -43.03
N LEU A 157 31.76 26.56 -42.88
CA LEU A 157 31.12 27.57 -43.74
C LEU A 157 31.80 28.93 -43.58
N ALA A 158 32.08 29.37 -42.36
CA ALA A 158 32.77 30.65 -42.11
C ALA A 158 34.19 30.68 -42.74
N LEU A 159 34.92 29.56 -42.69
CA LEU A 159 36.24 29.43 -43.32
C LEU A 159 36.16 29.44 -44.85
N LEU A 160 35.16 28.79 -45.44
CA LEU A 160 34.93 28.80 -46.89
C LEU A 160 34.56 30.20 -47.39
N PHE A 161 33.65 30.90 -46.72
CA PHE A 161 33.30 32.28 -47.06
C PHE A 161 34.51 33.21 -46.91
N ARG A 162 35.31 33.08 -45.84
CA ARG A 162 36.52 33.89 -45.67
C ARG A 162 37.57 33.65 -46.76
N ARG A 163 37.70 32.42 -47.27
CA ARG A 163 38.60 32.11 -48.41
C ARG A 163 38.07 32.64 -49.74
N LEU A 164 36.76 32.67 -49.94
CA LEU A 164 36.13 33.21 -51.14
C LEU A 164 36.15 34.74 -51.20
N SER A 165 36.06 35.42 -50.05
CA SER A 165 36.17 36.88 -49.95
C SER A 165 37.61 37.41 -49.97
N ALA A 166 38.61 36.54 -49.91
CA ALA A 166 40.04 36.90 -49.94
C ALA A 166 40.70 36.65 -51.32
N ARG A 167 39.90 36.36 -52.35
CA ARG A 167 40.29 36.38 -53.76
C ARG A 167 39.63 37.57 -54.43
#